data_AF-W9WQQ1-F1
#
_entry.id   AF-W9WQQ1-F1
#
_cell.length_a   1.000
_cell.length_b   1.000
_cell.length_c   1.000
_cell.angle_alpha   90.00
_cell.angle_beta   90.00
_cell.angle_gamma   90.00
#
_symmetry.space_group_name_H-M   'P 1'
#
loop_
_entity.id
_entity.type
_entity.pdbx_description
1 polymer ?
#
loop_
_entity_poly.entity_id
_entity_poly.type
_entity_poly.pdbx_seq_one_letter_code
_entity_poly.pdbx_strand_id
1 'polypeptide(L)'
;MRQPATYPNLEEMCATLEKLLLGFSTVILVIDALDECKGPERPDERPWKYILTLMFQMQKKLEPQVAIKVLATSRPDLEIDEFFPEEERLTIYARDDDLAQKIELHSRIKEAICESARGMFLLAKLHCDTLATKTKPKDVLQALKAFGGDGDALAYQDTLQRIQNQPKEHRALGKKVLVCVTYSARPLTLDELRHALAVDEETKELDQEYDLDNPDDVISSCAGLVTVDSESNIIRLVHYTTQSFLESLRNQLMSDPHEFIASCCLNYLHLDAFEGHLNNYGFGSSRKFPFLRYR
;
A
#
# COMPACT_ATOMS: atom_id res chain seq x y z
N MET A 1 -11.97 -25.17 29.17
CA MET A 1 -12.14 -23.71 29.05
C MET A 1 -10.78 -23.06 29.25
N ARG A 2 -10.16 -22.53 28.19
CA ARG A 2 -8.95 -21.70 28.34
C ARG A 2 -9.41 -20.36 28.92
N GLN A 3 -8.85 -19.93 30.05
CA GLN A 3 -9.03 -18.57 30.54
C GLN A 3 -8.56 -17.60 29.44
N PRO A 4 -9.26 -16.48 29.20
CA PRO A 4 -8.75 -15.45 28.31
C PRO A 4 -7.38 -15.01 28.82
N ALA A 5 -6.42 -14.81 27.91
CA ALA A 5 -5.09 -14.36 28.28
C ALA A 5 -5.21 -13.00 28.99
N THR A 6 -5.07 -13.00 30.31
CA THR A 6 -4.95 -11.78 31.10
C THR A 6 -3.60 -11.15 30.75
N TYR A 7 -3.63 -9.92 30.27
CA TYR A 7 -2.41 -9.15 30.07
C TYR A 7 -1.68 -9.00 31.40
N PRO A 8 -0.36 -9.26 31.46
CA PRO A 8 0.39 -9.08 32.69
C PRO A 8 0.28 -7.63 33.13
N ASN A 9 0.09 -7.42 34.44
CA ASN A 9 0.11 -6.08 35.00
C ASN A 9 1.55 -5.53 35.01
N LEU A 10 1.69 -4.23 35.26
CA LEU A 10 2.99 -3.55 35.20
C LEU A 10 4.03 -4.13 36.18
N GLU A 11 3.60 -4.55 37.37
CA GLU A 11 4.48 -5.19 38.36
C GLU A 11 4.99 -6.54 37.86
N GLU A 12 4.13 -7.36 37.26
CA GLU A 12 4.49 -8.64 36.66
C GLU A 12 5.46 -8.45 35.48
N MET A 13 5.22 -7.44 34.64
CA MET A 13 6.13 -7.09 33.54
C MET A 13 7.50 -6.66 34.06
N CYS A 14 7.55 -5.80 35.08
CA CYS A 14 8.80 -5.36 35.71
C CYS A 14 9.55 -6.53 36.35
N ALA A 15 8.87 -7.37 37.13
CA ALA A 15 9.48 -8.53 37.78
C ALA A 15 10.02 -9.55 36.77
N THR A 16 9.33 -9.71 35.64
CA THR A 16 9.78 -10.58 34.55
C THR A 16 11.01 -9.99 33.86
N LEU A 17 11.01 -8.69 33.57
CA LEU A 17 12.14 -8.01 32.98
C LEU A 17 13.36 -8.06 33.90
N GLU A 18 13.21 -7.83 35.20
CA GLU A 18 14.32 -7.97 36.18
C GLU A 18 14.95 -9.36 36.14
N LYS A 19 14.12 -10.42 36.17
CA LYS A 19 14.60 -11.80 36.08
C LYS A 19 15.34 -12.07 34.78
N LEU A 20 14.89 -11.49 33.67
CA LEU A 20 15.52 -11.63 32.37
C LEU A 20 16.87 -10.91 32.34
N LEU A 21 16.96 -9.69 32.87
CA LEU A 21 18.20 -8.91 32.90
C LEU A 21 19.29 -9.61 33.73
N LEU A 22 18.91 -10.25 34.85
CA LEU A 22 19.81 -11.03 35.70
C LEU A 22 20.48 -12.23 34.98
N GLY A 23 19.95 -12.64 33.82
CA GLY A 23 20.56 -13.68 33.00
C GLY A 23 21.82 -13.24 32.23
N PHE A 24 22.14 -11.94 32.23
CA PHE A 24 23.22 -11.36 31.44
C PHE A 24 24.22 -10.61 32.32
N SER A 25 25.48 -10.55 31.90
CA SER A 25 26.49 -9.72 32.57
C SER A 25 26.39 -8.23 32.20
N THR A 26 25.92 -7.96 30.98
CA THR A 26 25.79 -6.61 30.42
C THR A 26 24.52 -6.53 29.58
N VAL A 27 23.73 -5.49 29.77
CA VAL A 27 22.54 -5.21 28.96
C VAL A 27 22.57 -3.78 28.45
N ILE A 28 22.30 -3.59 27.16
CA ILE A 28 22.20 -2.28 26.52
C ILE A 28 20.75 -2.10 26.07
N LEU A 29 20.07 -1.10 26.63
CA LEU A 29 18.71 -0.71 26.27
C LEU A 29 18.81 0.48 25.32
N VAL A 30 18.35 0.31 24.07
CA VAL A 30 18.34 1.36 23.05
C VAL A 30 16.89 1.79 22.80
N ILE A 31 16.60 3.07 22.98
CA ILE A 31 15.29 3.66 22.75
C ILE A 31 15.40 4.66 21.61
N ASP A 32 14.72 4.39 20.51
CA ASP A 32 14.70 5.30 19.36
C ASP A 32 13.53 6.29 19.45
N ALA A 33 13.77 7.52 19.02
CA ALA A 33 12.78 8.59 18.90
C ALA A 33 11.93 8.81 20.16
N LEU A 34 12.59 8.97 21.32
CA LEU A 34 11.95 9.07 22.64
C LEU A 34 10.92 10.22 22.71
N ASP A 35 11.16 11.33 22.00
CA ASP A 35 10.24 12.47 21.92
C ASP A 35 8.93 12.18 21.15
N GLU A 36 8.88 11.10 20.38
CA GLU A 36 7.66 10.64 19.70
C GLU A 36 6.73 9.82 20.60
N CYS A 37 7.20 9.44 21.80
CA CYS A 37 6.41 8.71 22.80
C CYS A 37 5.36 9.64 23.44
N LYS A 38 4.27 9.88 22.71
CA LYS A 38 3.13 10.70 23.14
C LYS A 38 2.07 9.83 23.81
N GLY A 39 1.67 10.20 25.03
CA GLY A 39 0.68 9.45 25.81
C GLY A 39 -0.73 9.53 25.22
N PRO A 40 -1.64 8.61 25.60
CA PRO A 40 -2.95 8.47 24.99
C PRO A 40 -3.93 9.62 25.25
N GLU A 41 -3.76 10.44 26.30
CA GLU A 41 -4.85 11.32 26.72
C GLU A 41 -4.52 12.79 27.01
N ARG A 42 -3.26 13.23 27.16
CA ARG A 42 -2.93 14.66 27.37
C ARG A 42 -1.58 15.08 26.80
N PRO A 43 -1.44 16.30 26.25
CA PRO A 43 -0.17 16.87 25.81
C PRO A 43 0.90 16.97 26.91
N ASP A 44 0.50 16.92 28.18
CA ASP A 44 1.36 17.18 29.34
C ASP A 44 1.86 15.90 30.02
N GLU A 45 1.28 14.74 29.69
CA GLU A 45 1.78 13.45 30.15
C GLU A 45 2.86 12.96 29.19
N ARG A 46 4.08 12.80 29.72
CA ARG A 46 5.25 12.29 29.00
C ARG A 46 5.50 10.83 29.41
N PRO A 47 4.93 9.82 28.71
CA PRO A 47 5.14 8.41 29.05
C PRO A 47 6.62 8.03 29.10
N TRP A 48 7.45 8.67 28.26
CA TRP A 48 8.88 8.46 28.27
C TRP A 48 9.55 8.78 29.62
N LYS A 49 9.01 9.71 30.42
CA LYS A 49 9.53 9.98 31.79
C LYS A 49 9.39 8.76 32.67
N TYR A 50 8.24 8.07 32.59
CA TYR A 50 8.00 6.85 33.35
C TYR A 50 8.94 5.74 32.90
N ILE A 51 9.11 5.56 31.58
CA ILE A 51 10.00 4.56 30.99
C ILE A 51 11.45 4.79 31.46
N LEU A 52 11.97 6.02 31.33
CA LEU A 52 13.32 6.35 31.78
C LEU A 52 13.48 6.16 33.28
N THR A 53 12.52 6.63 34.09
CA THR A 53 12.55 6.46 35.55
C THR A 53 12.65 4.99 35.94
N LEU A 54 11.84 4.12 35.31
CA LEU A 54 11.88 2.69 35.54
C LEU A 54 13.23 2.09 35.13
N MET A 55 13.75 2.41 33.94
CA MET A 55 15.03 1.89 33.46
C MET A 55 16.19 2.29 34.37
N PHE A 56 16.26 3.56 34.79
CA PHE A 56 17.31 4.04 35.71
C PHE A 56 17.17 3.44 37.12
N GLN A 57 15.95 3.21 37.60
CA GLN A 57 15.73 2.48 38.85
C GLN A 57 16.24 1.04 38.76
N MET A 58 15.96 0.35 37.65
CA MET A 58 16.44 -1.01 37.41
C MET A 58 17.96 -1.06 37.28
N GLN A 59 18.57 -0.09 36.59
CA GLN A 59 20.02 0.06 36.50
C GLN A 59 20.65 0.15 37.88
N LYS A 60 20.13 1.03 38.76
CA LYS A 60 20.63 1.17 40.15
C LYS A 60 20.38 -0.09 40.99
N LYS A 61 19.21 -0.71 40.86
CA LYS A 61 18.83 -1.91 41.63
C LYS A 61 19.70 -3.12 41.28
N LEU A 62 20.06 -3.27 40.02
CA LEU A 62 20.76 -4.45 39.49
C LEU A 62 22.26 -4.23 39.28
N GLU A 63 22.76 -3.01 39.52
CA GLU A 63 24.17 -2.61 39.37
C GLU A 63 25.19 -3.62 39.94
N PRO A 64 24.98 -4.27 41.11
CA PRO A 64 25.94 -5.22 41.65
C PRO A 64 26.07 -6.52 40.85
N GLN A 65 25.10 -6.82 39.97
CA GLN A 65 24.99 -8.10 39.26
C GLN A 65 25.05 -7.95 37.74
N VAL A 66 24.53 -6.83 37.21
CA VAL A 66 24.36 -6.61 35.77
C VAL A 66 24.75 -5.18 35.42
N ALA A 67 25.64 -5.03 34.43
CA ALA A 67 25.97 -3.72 33.86
C ALA A 67 24.87 -3.30 32.86
N ILE A 68 23.94 -2.46 33.30
CA ILE A 68 22.88 -1.91 32.44
C ILE A 68 23.32 -0.55 31.88
N LYS A 69 23.18 -0.36 30.56
CA LYS A 69 23.42 0.92 29.86
C LYS A 69 22.17 1.33 29.11
N VAL A 70 21.75 2.58 29.25
CA VAL A 70 20.58 3.14 28.55
C VAL A 70 21.07 4.13 27.51
N LEU A 71 20.69 3.93 26.25
CA LEU A 71 20.89 4.87 25.16
C LEU A 71 19.52 5.29 24.63
N ALA A 72 19.32 6.59 24.46
CA ALA A 72 18.11 7.14 23.87
C ALA A 72 18.48 8.10 22.73
N THR A 73 17.65 8.14 21.69
CA THR A 73 17.68 9.19 20.67
C THR A 73 16.45 10.07 20.83
N SER A 74 16.60 11.38 20.64
CA SER A 74 15.49 12.32 20.58
C SER A 74 15.86 13.55 19.78
N ARG A 75 14.86 14.30 19.33
CA ARG A 75 15.07 15.72 18.99
C ARG A 75 15.44 16.52 20.24
N PRO A 76 16.01 17.74 20.08
CA PRO A 76 16.30 18.62 21.20
C PRO A 76 15.04 18.86 22.05
N ASP A 77 15.06 18.39 23.29
CA ASP A 77 13.97 18.50 24.26
C ASP A 77 14.58 18.69 25.65
N LEU A 78 14.32 19.86 26.25
CA LEU A 78 14.91 20.25 27.53
C LEU A 78 14.55 19.27 28.67
N GLU A 79 13.36 18.67 28.63
CA GLU A 79 12.92 17.76 29.67
C GLU A 79 13.60 16.38 29.54
N ILE A 80 13.89 15.93 28.30
CA ILE A 80 14.67 14.70 28.07
C ILE A 80 16.13 14.94 28.46
N ASP A 81 16.66 16.11 28.11
CA ASP A 81 18.02 16.52 28.45
C ASP A 81 18.27 16.44 29.97
N GLU A 82 17.30 16.84 30.80
CA GLU A 82 17.42 16.73 32.28
C GLU A 82 17.65 15.31 32.81
N PHE A 83 17.29 14.25 32.06
CA PHE A 83 17.48 12.86 32.50
C PHE A 83 18.89 12.31 32.23
N PHE A 84 19.63 12.93 31.30
CA PHE A 84 20.96 12.47 30.90
C PHE A 84 22.02 13.53 31.23
N PRO A 85 23.15 13.18 31.87
CA PRO A 85 24.26 14.12 32.09
C PRO A 85 24.74 14.75 30.78
N GLU A 86 25.09 16.04 30.78
CA GLU A 86 25.54 16.76 29.57
C GLU A 86 26.73 16.06 28.90
N GLU A 87 27.64 15.50 29.70
CA GLU A 87 28.87 14.85 29.24
C GLU A 87 28.63 13.53 28.51
N GLU A 88 27.44 12.94 28.64
CA GLU A 88 27.05 11.68 28.01
C GLU A 88 26.15 11.88 26.78
N ARG A 89 25.87 13.15 26.41
CA ARG A 89 25.04 13.49 25.25
C ARG A 89 25.89 13.57 23.99
N LEU A 90 25.44 12.89 22.94
CA LEU A 90 26.01 13.02 21.60
C LEU A 90 25.01 13.70 20.68
N THR A 91 25.25 14.97 20.36
CA THR A 91 24.40 15.69 19.40
C THR A 91 24.81 15.35 17.98
N ILE A 92 23.88 14.78 17.22
CA ILE A 92 24.07 14.48 15.80
C ILE A 92 23.34 15.55 15.00
N TYR A 93 24.10 16.36 14.25
CA TYR A 93 23.54 17.31 13.30
C TYR A 93 23.61 16.73 11.89
N ALA A 94 22.52 16.84 11.13
CA ALA A 94 22.62 16.80 9.69
C ALA A 94 23.42 18.03 9.24
N ARG A 95 24.35 17.89 8.30
CA ARG A 95 25.11 19.05 7.82
C ARG A 95 24.16 19.98 7.06
N ASP A 96 24.43 21.28 7.10
CA ASP A 96 23.62 22.27 6.39
C ASP A 96 23.52 21.93 4.89
N ASP A 97 24.59 21.37 4.30
CA ASP A 97 24.60 20.88 2.92
C ASP A 97 23.63 19.70 2.69
N ASP A 98 23.52 18.78 3.65
CA ASP A 98 22.61 17.62 3.58
C ASP A 98 21.14 18.06 3.65
N LEU A 99 20.87 19.11 4.43
CA LEU A 99 19.54 19.69 4.61
C LEU A 99 19.16 20.59 3.43
N ALA A 100 20.03 21.51 3.02
CA ALA A 100 19.77 22.44 1.93
C ALA A 100 19.48 21.71 0.61
N GLN A 101 20.29 20.69 0.28
CA GLN A 101 20.09 19.91 -0.93
C GLN A 101 18.78 19.11 -0.92
N LYS A 102 18.40 18.54 0.23
CA LYS A 102 17.14 17.80 0.38
C LYS A 102 15.92 18.72 0.37
N ILE A 103 15.99 19.88 1.04
CA ILE A 103 14.90 20.86 1.11
C ILE A 103 14.65 21.47 -0.27
N GLU A 104 15.70 21.88 -0.99
CA GLU A 104 15.56 22.44 -2.33
C GLU A 104 14.98 21.40 -3.30
N LEU A 105 15.47 20.16 -3.26
CA LEU A 105 14.95 19.09 -4.11
C LEU A 105 13.49 18.78 -3.77
N HIS A 106 13.12 18.74 -2.49
CA HIS A 106 11.75 18.49 -2.07
C HIS A 106 10.79 19.60 -2.49
N SER A 107 11.20 20.88 -2.37
CA SER A 107 10.41 22.01 -2.85
C SER A 107 10.16 21.92 -4.35
N ARG A 108 11.22 21.63 -5.13
CA ARG A 108 11.13 21.49 -6.58
C ARG A 108 10.26 20.30 -7.01
N ILE A 109 10.33 19.18 -6.31
CA ILE A 109 9.44 18.03 -6.55
C ILE A 109 7.98 18.45 -6.32
N LYS A 110 7.71 19.10 -5.18
CA LYS A 110 6.35 19.51 -4.81
C LYS A 110 5.76 20.49 -5.83
N GLU A 111 6.51 21.53 -6.20
CA GLU A 111 6.08 22.52 -7.20
C GLU A 111 5.79 21.85 -8.54
N ALA A 112 6.73 21.06 -9.06
CA ALA A 112 6.57 20.38 -10.34
C ALA A 112 5.36 19.44 -10.37
N ILE A 113 5.13 18.66 -9.30
CA ILE A 113 3.95 17.79 -9.19
C ILE A 113 2.67 18.61 -9.13
N CYS A 114 2.62 19.69 -8.34
CA CYS A 114 1.43 20.53 -8.23
C CYS A 114 1.08 21.21 -9.55
N GLU A 115 2.09 21.72 -10.26
CA GLU A 115 1.92 22.35 -11.58
C GLU A 115 1.48 21.35 -12.66
N SER A 116 2.12 20.18 -12.71
CA SER A 116 1.81 19.16 -13.72
C SER A 116 0.48 18.47 -13.46
N ALA A 117 0.13 18.25 -12.19
CA ALA A 117 -1.13 17.61 -11.83
C ALA A 117 -2.35 18.45 -12.20
N ARG A 118 -2.23 19.77 -12.35
CA ARG A 118 -3.32 20.71 -12.72
C ARG A 118 -4.62 20.48 -11.90
N GLY A 119 -4.46 20.19 -10.61
CA GLY A 119 -5.56 19.89 -9.69
C GLY A 119 -6.08 18.44 -9.70
N MET A 120 -5.50 17.55 -10.50
CA MET A 120 -5.83 16.12 -10.53
C MET A 120 -4.96 15.31 -9.56
N PHE A 121 -5.56 14.81 -8.49
CA PHE A 121 -4.88 13.94 -7.52
C PHE A 121 -4.32 12.66 -8.16
N LEU A 122 -4.98 12.11 -9.19
CA LEU A 122 -4.48 10.93 -9.90
C LEU A 122 -3.13 11.23 -10.55
N LEU A 123 -3.00 12.32 -11.30
CA LEU A 123 -1.72 12.69 -11.91
C LEU A 123 -0.65 12.94 -10.85
N ALA A 124 -1.00 13.61 -9.74
CA ALA A 124 -0.07 13.78 -8.64
C ALA A 124 0.44 12.44 -8.10
N LYS A 125 -0.46 11.46 -7.92
CA LYS A 125 -0.09 10.09 -7.52
C LYS A 125 0.79 9.41 -8.58
N LEU A 126 0.45 9.48 -9.86
CA LEU A 126 1.25 8.85 -10.93
C LEU A 126 2.65 9.46 -10.99
N HIS A 127 2.78 10.78 -10.87
CA HIS A 127 4.08 11.45 -10.79
C HIS A 127 4.87 11.03 -9.55
N CYS A 128 4.23 10.96 -8.37
CA CYS A 128 4.86 10.45 -7.15
C CYS A 128 5.38 9.03 -7.34
N ASP A 129 4.57 8.14 -7.92
CA ASP A 129 4.98 6.76 -8.20
C ASP A 129 6.16 6.70 -9.17
N THR A 130 6.13 7.51 -10.24
CA THR A 130 7.26 7.61 -11.19
C THR A 130 8.53 8.05 -10.49
N LEU A 131 8.47 9.05 -9.60
CA LEU A 131 9.62 9.51 -8.83
C LEU A 131 10.11 8.48 -7.81
N ALA A 132 9.20 7.72 -7.18
CA ALA A 132 9.55 6.67 -6.23
C ALA A 132 10.41 5.55 -6.86
N THR A 133 10.32 5.36 -8.18
CA THR A 133 11.20 4.41 -8.91
C THR A 133 12.62 4.93 -9.14
N LYS A 134 12.89 6.22 -8.89
CA LYS A 134 14.19 6.83 -9.19
C LYS A 134 15.11 6.78 -7.96
N THR A 135 16.25 6.12 -8.12
CA THR A 135 17.23 5.98 -7.03
C THR A 135 18.24 7.12 -6.97
N LYS A 136 18.51 7.80 -8.10
CA LYS A 136 19.51 8.87 -8.18
C LYS A 136 18.83 10.24 -8.26
N PRO A 137 19.34 11.27 -7.54
CA PRO A 137 18.82 12.63 -7.62
C PRO A 137 18.79 13.20 -9.05
N LYS A 138 19.77 12.81 -9.88
CA LYS A 138 19.81 13.22 -11.30
C LYS A 138 18.62 12.68 -12.09
N ASP A 139 18.22 11.45 -11.83
CA ASP A 139 17.11 10.79 -12.54
C ASP A 139 15.76 11.36 -12.10
N VAL A 140 15.65 11.72 -10.80
CA VAL A 140 14.52 12.50 -10.26
C VAL A 140 14.40 13.83 -11.00
N LEU A 141 15.48 14.62 -11.06
CA LEU A 141 15.47 15.92 -11.75
C LEU A 141 15.15 15.80 -13.25
N GLN A 142 15.58 14.73 -13.91
CA GLN A 142 15.22 14.48 -15.31
C GLN A 142 13.74 14.13 -15.47
N ALA A 143 13.18 13.31 -14.57
CA ALA A 143 11.75 13.01 -14.56
C ALA A 143 10.91 14.27 -14.32
N LEU A 144 11.32 15.14 -13.39
CA LEU A 144 10.64 16.42 -13.15
C LEU A 144 10.58 17.31 -14.39
N LYS A 145 11.63 17.33 -15.22
CA LYS A 145 11.63 18.09 -16.49
C LYS A 145 10.63 17.54 -17.51
N ALA A 146 10.35 16.24 -17.47
CA ALA A 146 9.39 15.59 -18.36
C ALA A 146 7.94 15.83 -17.94
N PHE A 147 7.70 16.40 -16.76
CA PHE A 147 6.34 16.71 -16.29
C PHE A 147 5.73 17.96 -16.96
N GLY A 148 6.56 18.82 -17.57
CA GLY A 148 6.08 19.99 -18.31
C GLY A 148 5.63 19.65 -19.74
N GLY A 149 4.43 20.07 -20.14
CA GLY A 149 3.89 19.89 -21.51
C GLY A 149 2.83 18.79 -21.59
N ASP A 150 3.08 17.76 -22.42
CA ASP A 150 2.28 16.52 -22.57
C ASP A 150 2.42 15.57 -21.36
N GLY A 151 2.69 16.12 -20.17
CA GLY A 151 3.01 15.38 -18.94
C GLY A 151 1.94 14.38 -18.52
N ASP A 152 0.67 14.67 -18.83
CA ASP A 152 -0.47 13.77 -18.59
C ASP A 152 -0.29 12.46 -19.37
N ALA A 153 -0.03 12.54 -20.68
CA ALA A 153 0.14 11.37 -21.53
C ALA A 153 1.39 10.57 -21.13
N LEU A 154 2.47 11.25 -20.76
CA LEU A 154 3.69 10.61 -20.27
C LEU A 154 3.46 9.89 -18.93
N ALA A 155 2.72 10.49 -17.99
CA ALA A 155 2.42 9.85 -16.71
C ALA A 155 1.58 8.59 -16.88
N TYR A 156 0.58 8.62 -17.76
CA TYR A 156 -0.20 7.42 -18.08
C TYR A 156 0.62 6.39 -18.86
N GLN A 157 1.47 6.81 -19.79
CA GLN A 157 2.35 5.92 -20.56
C GLN A 157 3.37 5.22 -19.64
N ASP A 158 3.97 5.94 -18.70
CA ASP A 158 4.85 5.38 -17.66
C ASP A 158 4.10 4.35 -16.80
N THR A 159 2.84 4.62 -16.48
CA THR A 159 2.00 3.69 -15.72
C THR A 159 1.71 2.42 -16.51
N LEU A 160 1.46 2.52 -17.82
CA LEU A 160 1.32 1.35 -18.69
C LEU A 160 2.63 0.58 -18.86
N GLN A 161 3.77 1.26 -18.96
CA GLN A 161 5.09 0.63 -18.95
C GLN A 161 5.30 -0.17 -17.65
N ARG A 162 4.89 0.37 -16.50
CA ARG A 162 4.93 -0.37 -15.22
C ARG A 162 4.10 -1.65 -15.29
N ILE A 163 2.88 -1.61 -15.83
CA ILE A 163 2.05 -2.80 -16.03
C ILE A 163 2.72 -3.79 -16.99
N GLN A 164 3.34 -3.31 -18.07
CA GLN A 164 4.04 -4.15 -19.06
C GLN A 164 5.30 -4.84 -18.50
N ASN A 165 5.93 -4.25 -17.48
CA ASN A 165 7.13 -4.76 -16.82
C ASN A 165 6.83 -5.68 -15.63
N GLN A 166 5.55 -5.89 -15.28
CA GLN A 166 5.15 -6.87 -14.26
C GLN A 166 5.41 -8.32 -14.73
N PRO A 167 5.46 -9.29 -13.79
CA PRO A 167 5.47 -10.72 -14.12
C PRO A 167 4.38 -11.08 -15.14
N LYS A 168 4.64 -12.10 -15.97
CA LYS A 168 3.80 -12.45 -17.13
C LYS A 168 2.31 -12.57 -16.77
N GLU A 169 2.00 -13.21 -15.65
CA GLU A 169 0.65 -13.45 -15.15
C GLU A 169 -0.03 -12.15 -14.69
N HIS A 170 0.64 -11.35 -13.86
CA HIS A 170 0.12 -10.06 -13.39
C HIS A 170 -0.12 -9.08 -14.55
N ARG A 171 0.81 -9.04 -15.51
CA ARG A 171 0.65 -8.22 -16.72
C ARG A 171 -0.55 -8.66 -17.54
N ALA A 172 -0.76 -9.97 -17.71
CA ALA A 172 -1.91 -10.49 -18.45
C ALA A 172 -3.22 -10.16 -17.73
N LEU A 173 -3.26 -10.33 -16.42
CA LEU A 173 -4.39 -9.96 -15.58
C LEU A 173 -4.70 -8.46 -15.70
N GLY A 174 -3.72 -7.59 -15.46
CA GLY A 174 -3.88 -6.14 -15.52
C GLY A 174 -4.41 -5.66 -16.88
N LYS A 175 -3.94 -6.24 -17.99
CA LYS A 175 -4.48 -5.95 -19.32
C LYS A 175 -5.95 -6.36 -19.47
N LYS A 176 -6.30 -7.59 -19.06
CA LYS A 176 -7.68 -8.09 -19.13
C LYS A 176 -8.62 -7.23 -18.28
N VAL A 177 -8.22 -6.89 -17.06
CA VAL A 177 -8.97 -6.02 -16.15
C VAL A 177 -9.18 -4.63 -16.76
N LEU A 178 -8.13 -3.98 -17.27
CA LEU A 178 -8.24 -2.68 -17.90
C LEU A 178 -9.18 -2.71 -19.13
N VAL A 179 -9.13 -3.77 -19.93
CA VAL A 179 -10.05 -3.97 -21.05
C VAL A 179 -11.50 -4.09 -20.55
N CYS A 180 -11.76 -4.97 -19.58
CA CYS A 180 -13.11 -5.15 -19.03
C CYS A 180 -13.67 -3.87 -18.43
N VAL A 181 -12.89 -3.13 -17.65
CA VAL A 181 -13.35 -1.90 -16.99
C VAL A 181 -13.57 -0.76 -18.01
N THR A 182 -12.80 -0.72 -19.09
CA THR A 182 -12.88 0.36 -20.10
C THR A 182 -13.97 0.11 -21.13
N TYR A 183 -14.13 -1.13 -21.61
CA TYR A 183 -14.95 -1.45 -22.79
C TYR A 183 -16.26 -2.20 -22.47
N SER A 184 -16.55 -2.47 -21.20
CA SER A 184 -17.81 -3.10 -20.83
C SER A 184 -19.01 -2.19 -21.11
N ALA A 185 -20.14 -2.79 -21.50
CA ALA A 185 -21.37 -2.05 -21.77
C ALA A 185 -21.94 -1.31 -20.55
N ARG A 186 -21.62 -1.80 -19.34
CA ARG A 186 -21.94 -1.18 -18.05
C ARG A 186 -20.80 -1.42 -17.04
N PRO A 187 -20.72 -0.65 -15.95
CA PRO A 187 -19.83 -0.96 -14.85
C PRO A 187 -20.05 -2.38 -14.32
N LEU A 188 -18.95 -3.07 -14.04
CA LEU A 188 -18.93 -4.42 -13.46
C LEU A 188 -18.73 -4.35 -11.95
N THR A 189 -19.29 -5.30 -11.22
CA THR A 189 -18.82 -5.55 -9.86
C THR A 189 -17.50 -6.33 -9.87
N LEU A 190 -16.76 -6.31 -8.76
CA LEU A 190 -15.56 -7.13 -8.63
C LEU A 190 -15.88 -8.62 -8.83
N ASP A 191 -16.98 -9.11 -8.26
CA ASP A 191 -17.39 -10.51 -8.40
C ASP A 191 -17.75 -10.87 -9.85
N GLU A 192 -18.43 -9.96 -10.56
CA GLU A 192 -18.73 -10.13 -11.99
C GLU A 192 -17.45 -10.20 -12.82
N LEU A 193 -16.48 -9.32 -12.54
CA LEU A 193 -15.19 -9.31 -13.22
C LEU A 193 -14.40 -10.60 -12.95
N ARG A 194 -14.34 -11.05 -11.70
CA ARG A 194 -13.65 -12.28 -11.31
C ARG A 194 -14.19 -13.48 -12.09
N HIS A 195 -15.52 -13.61 -12.12
CA HIS A 195 -16.19 -14.66 -12.88
C HIS A 195 -15.97 -14.56 -14.39
N ALA A 196 -15.93 -13.35 -14.94
CA ALA A 196 -15.64 -13.14 -16.37
C ALA A 196 -14.20 -13.54 -16.75
N LEU A 197 -13.26 -13.46 -15.81
CA LEU A 197 -11.84 -13.76 -16.03
C LEU A 197 -11.44 -15.19 -15.65
N ALA A 198 -12.22 -15.85 -14.80
CA ALA A 198 -12.00 -17.22 -14.30
C ALA A 198 -12.52 -18.34 -15.22
N VAL A 199 -13.11 -17.99 -16.36
CA VAL A 199 -13.58 -19.00 -17.32
C VAL A 199 -12.39 -19.57 -18.08
N ASP A 200 -12.14 -20.85 -17.87
CA ASP A 200 -11.17 -21.61 -18.64
C ASP A 200 -11.81 -22.07 -19.96
N GLU A 201 -11.18 -21.67 -21.07
CA GLU A 201 -11.65 -21.98 -22.43
C GLU A 201 -11.57 -23.49 -22.74
N GLU A 202 -10.73 -24.25 -22.03
CA GLU A 202 -10.50 -25.67 -22.31
C GLU A 202 -11.39 -26.60 -21.48
N THR A 203 -11.75 -26.21 -20.25
CA THR A 203 -12.40 -27.11 -19.27
C THR A 203 -13.89 -26.86 -19.08
N LYS A 204 -14.46 -25.76 -19.60
CA LYS A 204 -15.88 -25.35 -19.39
C LYS A 204 -16.28 -25.28 -17.90
N GLU A 205 -15.31 -25.13 -17.02
CA GLU A 205 -15.50 -24.97 -15.59
C GLU A 205 -15.01 -23.57 -15.15
N LEU A 206 -15.46 -23.13 -13.98
CA LEU A 206 -14.82 -22.00 -13.32
C LEU A 206 -13.56 -22.54 -12.65
N ASP A 207 -12.42 -22.01 -13.07
CA ASP A 207 -11.15 -22.37 -12.47
C ASP A 207 -11.13 -21.91 -11.00
N GLN A 208 -11.20 -22.87 -10.08
CA GLN A 208 -11.16 -22.63 -8.64
C GLN A 208 -9.77 -22.19 -8.16
N GLU A 209 -8.72 -22.42 -8.97
CA GLU A 209 -7.37 -21.90 -8.74
C GLU A 209 -7.18 -20.49 -9.32
N TYR A 210 -8.18 -19.96 -10.06
CA TYR A 210 -8.25 -18.55 -10.47
C TYR A 210 -8.67 -17.67 -9.28
N ASP A 211 -7.90 -17.80 -8.20
CA ASP A 211 -8.21 -17.25 -6.91
C ASP A 211 -7.83 -15.77 -6.84
N LEU A 212 -8.63 -14.93 -7.52
CA LEU A 212 -8.62 -13.47 -7.37
C LEU A 212 -9.34 -13.05 -6.08
N ASP A 213 -9.22 -13.83 -4.99
CA ASP A 213 -9.92 -13.57 -3.71
C ASP A 213 -9.53 -12.25 -3.09
N ASN A 214 -8.30 -11.80 -3.36
CA ASN A 214 -7.85 -10.51 -2.89
C ASN A 214 -8.12 -9.39 -3.94
N PRO A 215 -8.99 -8.41 -3.65
CA PRO A 215 -9.18 -7.24 -4.50
C PRO A 215 -7.86 -6.48 -4.77
N ASP A 216 -6.92 -6.51 -3.83
CA ASP A 216 -5.64 -5.81 -3.96
C ASP A 216 -4.77 -6.39 -5.07
N ASP A 217 -4.92 -7.68 -5.41
CA ASP A 217 -4.16 -8.31 -6.51
C ASP A 217 -4.66 -7.80 -7.87
N VAL A 218 -5.98 -7.62 -8.01
CA VAL A 218 -6.60 -7.01 -9.19
C VAL A 218 -6.16 -5.54 -9.31
N ILE A 219 -6.21 -4.77 -8.23
CA ILE A 219 -5.86 -3.34 -8.23
C ILE A 219 -4.36 -3.16 -8.50
N SER A 220 -3.49 -3.95 -7.87
CA SER A 220 -2.04 -3.88 -8.02
C SER A 220 -1.58 -4.27 -9.43
N SER A 221 -2.23 -5.27 -10.06
CA SER A 221 -1.97 -5.63 -11.46
C SER A 221 -2.23 -4.47 -12.44
N CYS A 222 -3.10 -3.54 -12.07
CA CYS A 222 -3.44 -2.35 -12.87
C CYS A 222 -2.63 -1.10 -12.51
N ALA A 223 -1.59 -1.23 -11.67
CA ALA A 223 -0.74 -0.13 -11.20
C ALA A 223 -1.53 1.09 -10.66
N GLY A 224 -2.69 0.85 -10.05
CA GLY A 224 -3.52 1.90 -9.46
C GLY A 224 -4.32 2.75 -10.45
N LEU A 225 -4.49 2.30 -11.71
CA LEU A 225 -5.43 2.92 -12.67
C LEU A 225 -6.90 2.55 -12.40
N VAL A 226 -7.12 1.53 -11.57
CA VAL A 226 -8.43 1.00 -11.21
C VAL A 226 -8.63 1.08 -9.70
N THR A 227 -9.87 1.26 -9.27
CA THR A 227 -10.29 1.24 -7.87
C THR A 227 -11.60 0.47 -7.72
N VAL A 228 -11.84 -0.07 -6.53
CA VAL A 228 -13.09 -0.75 -6.17
C VAL A 228 -13.84 0.13 -5.16
N ASP A 229 -15.11 0.38 -5.45
CA ASP A 229 -16.01 1.10 -4.56
C ASP A 229 -16.40 0.22 -3.36
N SER A 230 -16.14 0.70 -2.15
CA SER A 230 -16.38 -0.09 -0.93
C SER A 230 -17.86 -0.35 -0.63
N GLU A 231 -18.77 0.49 -1.10
CA GLU A 231 -20.21 0.35 -0.82
C GLU A 231 -20.92 -0.51 -1.87
N SER A 232 -20.59 -0.31 -3.14
CA SER A 232 -21.26 -0.96 -4.27
C SER A 232 -20.50 -2.16 -4.85
N ASN A 233 -19.25 -2.38 -4.42
CA ASN A 233 -18.33 -3.39 -4.97
C ASN A 233 -18.09 -3.21 -6.48
N ILE A 234 -18.30 -2.01 -7.02
CA ILE A 234 -18.10 -1.69 -8.44
C ILE A 234 -16.63 -1.39 -8.69
N ILE A 235 -16.06 -2.06 -9.67
CA ILE A 235 -14.72 -1.78 -10.17
C ILE A 235 -14.78 -0.71 -11.27
N ARG A 236 -13.97 0.34 -11.13
CA ARG A 236 -13.97 1.49 -12.03
C ARG A 236 -12.59 2.10 -12.21
N LEU A 237 -12.40 2.85 -13.30
CA LEU A 237 -11.21 3.66 -13.47
C LEU A 237 -11.15 4.75 -12.39
N VAL A 238 -9.94 5.07 -11.94
CA VAL A 238 -9.75 6.08 -10.88
C VAL A 238 -10.20 7.47 -11.32
N HIS A 239 -10.16 7.77 -12.62
CA HIS A 239 -10.58 9.05 -13.15
C HIS A 239 -11.04 8.95 -14.61
N TYR A 240 -12.00 9.79 -15.02
CA TYR A 240 -12.56 9.75 -16.38
C TYR A 240 -11.51 9.98 -17.49
N THR A 241 -10.46 10.77 -17.22
CA THR A 241 -9.37 10.98 -18.18
C THR A 241 -8.56 9.71 -18.45
N THR A 242 -8.57 8.75 -17.51
CA THR A 242 -7.99 7.42 -17.72
C THR A 242 -8.73 6.68 -18.84
N GLN A 243 -10.04 6.85 -18.94
CA GLN A 243 -10.85 6.20 -19.98
C GLN A 243 -10.43 6.68 -21.37
N SER A 244 -10.43 8.01 -21.58
CA SER A 244 -10.03 8.60 -22.86
C SER A 244 -8.60 8.22 -23.26
N PHE A 245 -7.68 8.13 -22.29
CA PHE A 245 -6.33 7.68 -22.54
C PHE A 245 -6.26 6.20 -22.95
N LEU A 246 -6.93 5.31 -22.22
CA LEU A 246 -6.96 3.88 -22.55
C LEU A 246 -7.63 3.62 -23.91
N GLU A 247 -8.70 4.37 -24.23
CA GLU A 247 -9.35 4.33 -25.54
C GLU A 247 -8.39 4.72 -26.68
N SER A 248 -7.54 5.72 -26.47
CA SER A 248 -6.50 6.11 -27.44
C SER A 248 -5.45 5.01 -27.68
N LEU A 249 -5.30 4.09 -26.72
CA LEU A 249 -4.33 3.00 -26.74
C LEU A 249 -4.95 1.63 -27.02
N ARG A 250 -6.18 1.60 -27.55
CA ARG A 250 -6.93 0.38 -27.87
C ARG A 250 -6.05 -0.74 -28.42
N ASN A 251 -5.34 -0.47 -29.53
CA ASN A 251 -4.52 -1.45 -30.23
C ASN A 251 -3.29 -1.94 -29.43
N GLN A 252 -2.83 -1.19 -28.42
CA GLN A 252 -1.70 -1.58 -27.56
C GLN A 252 -2.14 -2.40 -26.35
N LEU A 253 -3.34 -2.15 -25.82
CA LEU A 253 -3.91 -2.95 -24.75
C LEU A 253 -4.31 -4.33 -25.27
N MET A 254 -5.14 -4.36 -26.32
CA MET A 254 -5.68 -5.58 -26.93
C MET A 254 -6.24 -5.28 -28.32
N SER A 255 -5.95 -6.14 -29.30
CA SER A 255 -6.36 -5.90 -30.70
C SER A 255 -7.87 -5.80 -30.88
N ASP A 256 -8.64 -6.67 -30.21
CA ASP A 256 -10.11 -6.57 -30.20
C ASP A 256 -10.68 -6.72 -28.77
N PRO A 257 -10.88 -5.59 -28.06
CA PRO A 257 -11.46 -5.59 -26.72
C PRO A 257 -12.90 -6.11 -26.67
N HIS A 258 -13.70 -5.88 -27.71
CA HIS A 258 -15.10 -6.28 -27.73
C HIS A 258 -15.25 -7.76 -28.04
N GLU A 259 -14.41 -8.31 -28.92
CA GLU A 259 -14.33 -9.75 -29.14
C GLU A 259 -13.95 -10.48 -27.86
N PHE A 260 -12.98 -9.96 -27.09
CA PHE A 260 -12.60 -10.54 -25.80
C PHE A 260 -13.77 -10.56 -24.80
N ILE A 261 -14.48 -9.44 -24.62
CA ILE A 261 -15.63 -9.38 -23.71
C ILE A 261 -16.75 -10.32 -24.18
N ALA A 262 -17.00 -10.38 -25.49
CA ALA A 262 -17.99 -11.30 -26.06
C ALA A 262 -17.59 -12.77 -25.81
N SER A 263 -16.31 -13.11 -25.97
CA SER A 263 -15.77 -14.44 -25.66
C SER A 263 -15.98 -14.79 -24.18
N CYS A 264 -15.65 -13.89 -23.24
CA CYS A 264 -15.95 -14.10 -21.81
C CYS A 264 -17.44 -14.40 -21.58
N CYS A 265 -18.34 -13.64 -22.21
CA CYS A 265 -19.79 -13.86 -22.07
C CYS A 265 -20.22 -15.23 -22.62
N LEU A 266 -19.74 -15.59 -23.82
CA LEU A 266 -20.09 -16.84 -24.48
C LEU A 266 -19.53 -18.04 -23.71
N ASN A 267 -18.27 -18.01 -23.29
CA ASN A 267 -17.66 -19.09 -22.52
C ASN A 267 -18.34 -19.25 -21.17
N TYR A 268 -18.70 -18.14 -20.51
CA TYR A 268 -19.45 -18.19 -19.27
C TYR A 268 -20.83 -18.84 -19.44
N LEU A 269 -21.54 -18.58 -20.54
CA LEU A 269 -22.82 -19.24 -20.84
C LEU A 269 -22.67 -20.74 -21.19
N HIS A 270 -21.49 -21.16 -21.65
CA HIS A 270 -21.18 -22.55 -21.99
C HIS A 270 -20.62 -23.36 -20.82
N LEU A 271 -20.55 -22.80 -19.60
CA LEU A 271 -20.15 -23.56 -18.42
C LEU A 271 -21.08 -24.78 -18.22
N ASP A 272 -20.50 -25.92 -17.83
CA ASP A 272 -21.25 -27.16 -17.61
C ASP A 272 -22.34 -27.02 -16.53
N ALA A 273 -22.16 -26.07 -15.61
CA ALA A 273 -23.18 -25.67 -14.63
C ALA A 273 -24.51 -25.21 -15.28
N PHE A 274 -24.49 -24.82 -16.55
CA PHE A 274 -25.65 -24.39 -17.33
C PHE A 274 -26.14 -25.45 -18.33
N GLU A 275 -25.37 -26.50 -18.63
CA GLU A 275 -25.81 -27.62 -19.48
C GLU A 275 -26.97 -28.37 -18.79
N GLY A 276 -28.19 -28.19 -19.31
CA GLY A 276 -29.42 -28.87 -18.85
C GLY A 276 -30.49 -27.99 -18.20
N HIS A 277 -30.19 -26.75 -17.80
CA HIS A 277 -31.12 -25.90 -17.02
C HIS A 277 -31.21 -24.42 -17.44
N LEU A 278 -30.88 -24.07 -18.69
CA LEU A 278 -31.04 -22.69 -19.20
C LEU A 278 -32.46 -22.11 -19.08
N ASN A 279 -33.48 -22.97 -18.86
CA ASN A 279 -34.88 -22.56 -18.69
C ASN A 279 -35.36 -22.46 -17.23
N ASN A 280 -34.56 -22.82 -16.22
CA ASN A 280 -35.04 -22.94 -14.82
C ASN A 280 -34.28 -22.10 -13.78
N TYR A 281 -33.29 -21.30 -14.19
CA TYR A 281 -32.53 -20.46 -13.27
C TYR A 281 -33.26 -19.16 -12.93
N GLY A 282 -34.17 -19.26 -11.95
CA GLY A 282 -34.75 -18.10 -11.26
C GLY A 282 -33.73 -17.35 -10.37
N PHE A 283 -34.21 -16.26 -9.78
CA PHE A 283 -33.51 -15.22 -8.99
C PHE A 283 -32.42 -15.69 -7.99
N GLY A 284 -32.40 -16.97 -7.59
CA GLY A 284 -31.40 -17.55 -6.68
C GLY A 284 -30.04 -17.89 -7.31
N SER A 285 -29.99 -18.11 -8.63
CA SER A 285 -28.76 -18.50 -9.36
C SER A 285 -27.78 -17.33 -9.53
N SER A 286 -28.32 -16.11 -9.54
CA SER A 286 -27.58 -14.86 -9.66
C SER A 286 -26.60 -14.60 -8.50
N ARG A 287 -26.79 -15.24 -7.33
CA ARG A 287 -25.82 -15.14 -6.21
C ARG A 287 -24.62 -16.07 -6.38
N LYS A 288 -24.78 -17.19 -7.09
CA LYS A 288 -23.69 -18.13 -7.38
C LYS A 288 -22.96 -17.79 -8.68
N PHE A 289 -23.65 -17.15 -9.62
CA PHE A 289 -23.11 -16.81 -10.93
C PHE A 289 -23.33 -15.32 -11.23
N PRO A 290 -22.62 -14.40 -10.54
CA PRO A 290 -22.81 -12.95 -10.65
C PRO A 290 -22.73 -12.44 -12.10
N PHE A 291 -21.78 -12.95 -12.90
CA PHE A 291 -21.59 -12.49 -14.28
C PHE A 291 -22.75 -12.86 -15.23
N LEU A 292 -23.66 -13.76 -14.86
CA LEU A 292 -24.85 -14.10 -15.67
C LEU A 292 -25.80 -12.90 -15.86
N ARG A 293 -25.71 -11.89 -14.98
CA ARG A 293 -26.50 -10.66 -15.04
C ARG A 293 -25.93 -9.62 -16.01
N TYR A 294 -24.78 -9.89 -16.61
CA TYR A 294 -24.20 -9.05 -17.65
C TYR A 294 -24.96 -9.33 -18.96
N ARG A 295 -25.77 -8.35 -19.38
CA ARG A 295 -26.56 -8.35 -20.61
C ARG A 295 -26.55 -6.96 -21.21
#